data_AF-A0A660TPJ6-F1
#
_entry.id   AF-A0A660TPJ6-F1
#
_cell.length_a   1.000
_cell.length_b   1.000
_cell.length_c   1.000
_cell.angle_alpha   90.00
_cell.angle_beta   90.00
_cell.angle_gamma   90.00
#
_symmetry.space_group_name_H-M   'P 1'
#
loop_
_entity.id
_entity.type
_entity.pdbx_description
1 polymer ?
#
loop_
_entity_poly.entity_id
_entity_poly.type
_entity_poly.pdbx_seq_one_letter_code
_entity_poly.pdbx_strand_id
1 'polypeptide(L)'
;MQYQDSIGYITKSIQNSNQKDRVFYLAYLSSMAIILSILEYLIPKPLPWMRIGLSNAITLYAFGVVKPKEVFYIVLARVLSVSLLIGTFLSTTFILSLTGAIASYFVMLLLFRYFKKIFSFVGISIIGALTSSFSQLFVVNYLFINSQLSYYLFPVLGGFALVGGIITGYFAEFLVRNI
;
A
#
# COMPACT_ATOMS: atom_id res chain seq x y z
N MET A 1 14.03 8.25 16.79
CA MET A 1 13.30 9.34 17.49
C MET A 1 13.11 10.56 16.59
N GLN A 2 14.16 11.08 15.94
CA GLN A 2 14.12 12.27 15.07
C GLN A 2 13.09 12.26 13.91
N TYR A 3 12.71 11.09 13.38
CA TYR A 3 11.77 10.94 12.25
C TYR A 3 10.29 11.05 12.65
N GLN A 4 9.92 10.65 13.89
CA GLN A 4 8.55 10.79 14.37
C GLN A 4 8.19 12.26 14.64
N ASP A 5 9.19 13.07 14.98
CA ASP A 5 9.02 14.50 15.20
C ASP A 5 8.74 15.22 13.88
N SER A 6 9.53 14.98 12.83
CA SER A 6 9.32 15.55 11.48
C SER A 6 7.93 15.26 10.91
N ILE A 7 7.47 14.00 11.00
CA ILE A 7 6.12 13.62 10.57
C ILE A 7 5.07 14.36 11.42
N GLY A 8 5.26 14.45 12.75
CA GLY A 8 4.32 15.15 13.63
C GLY A 8 4.16 16.65 13.29
N TYR A 9 5.24 17.32 12.88
CA TYR A 9 5.18 18.70 12.41
C TYR A 9 4.42 18.82 11.08
N ILE A 10 4.68 17.93 10.12
CA ILE A 10 4.00 17.89 8.81
C ILE A 10 2.50 17.55 8.98
N THR A 11 2.15 16.62 9.87
CA THR A 11 0.75 16.30 10.18
C THR A 11 0.02 17.52 10.72
N LYS A 12 0.61 18.23 11.71
CA LYS A 12 -0.01 19.42 12.29
C LYS A 12 -0.16 20.54 11.26
N SER A 13 0.81 20.76 10.38
CA SER A 13 0.72 21.80 9.35
C SER A 13 -0.37 21.48 8.32
N ILE A 14 -0.46 20.24 7.83
CA ILE A 14 -1.47 19.84 6.83
C ILE A 14 -2.87 19.80 7.44
N GLN A 15 -3.00 19.34 8.69
CA GLN A 15 -4.29 19.25 9.36
C GLN A 15 -4.86 20.63 9.73
N ASN A 16 -4.00 21.65 9.84
CA ASN A 16 -4.35 23.04 10.13
C ASN A 16 -4.29 23.94 8.87
N SER A 17 -4.01 23.38 7.70
CA SER A 17 -3.92 24.09 6.42
C SER A 17 -5.30 24.37 5.81
N ASN A 18 -5.36 25.35 4.91
CA ASN A 18 -6.58 25.67 4.17
C ASN A 18 -7.05 24.49 3.30
N GLN A 19 -8.35 24.45 2.99
CA GLN A 19 -8.96 23.36 2.23
C GLN A 19 -8.26 23.09 0.89
N LYS A 20 -7.75 24.13 0.22
CA LYS A 20 -7.04 24.03 -1.07
C LYS A 20 -5.71 23.28 -0.92
N ASP A 21 -4.91 23.64 0.08
CA ASP A 21 -3.59 23.02 0.31
C ASP A 21 -3.74 21.54 0.66
N ARG A 22 -4.74 21.21 1.47
CA ARG A 22 -5.02 19.83 1.84
C ARG A 22 -5.43 18.97 0.65
N VAL A 23 -6.27 19.49 -0.26
CA VAL A 23 -6.62 18.79 -1.50
C VAL A 23 -5.39 18.58 -2.38
N PHE A 24 -4.49 19.58 -2.46
CA PHE A 24 -3.23 19.45 -3.19
C PHE A 24 -2.36 18.32 -2.64
N TYR A 25 -2.18 18.23 -1.32
CA TYR A 25 -1.41 17.14 -0.70
C TYR A 25 -2.05 15.77 -0.95
N LEU A 26 -3.37 15.64 -0.87
CA LEU A 26 -4.07 14.39 -1.17
C LEU A 26 -3.91 13.98 -2.63
N ALA A 27 -4.03 14.94 -3.55
CA ALA A 27 -3.80 14.70 -4.96
C ALA A 27 -2.35 14.24 -5.22
N TYR A 28 -1.37 14.92 -4.62
CA TYR A 28 0.04 14.58 -4.73
C TYR A 28 0.33 13.15 -4.23
N LEU A 29 -0.12 12.80 -3.03
CA LEU A 29 0.03 11.45 -2.48
C LEU A 29 -0.66 10.38 -3.34
N SER A 30 -1.85 10.70 -3.85
CA SER A 30 -2.59 9.82 -4.75
C SER A 30 -1.85 9.59 -6.06
N SER A 31 -1.34 10.65 -6.69
CA SER A 31 -0.54 10.57 -7.91
C SER A 31 0.72 9.74 -7.72
N MET A 32 1.45 9.93 -6.61
CA MET A 32 2.60 9.08 -6.28
C MET A 32 2.19 7.62 -6.15
N ALA A 33 1.07 7.32 -5.47
CA ALA A 33 0.60 5.95 -5.27
C ALA A 33 0.25 5.29 -6.61
N ILE A 34 -0.37 6.03 -7.53
CA ILE A 34 -0.69 5.57 -8.88
C ILE A 34 0.58 5.30 -9.67
N ILE A 35 1.54 6.23 -9.69
CA ILE A 35 2.80 6.07 -10.43
C ILE A 35 3.56 4.84 -9.94
N LEU A 36 3.71 4.67 -8.63
CA LEU A 36 4.37 3.47 -8.07
C LEU A 36 3.60 2.19 -8.39
N SER A 37 2.27 2.20 -8.34
CA SER A 37 1.46 1.04 -8.75
C SER A 37 1.65 0.67 -10.24
N ILE A 38 1.81 1.67 -11.12
CA ILE A 38 2.05 1.44 -12.55
C ILE A 38 3.46 0.91 -12.77
N LEU A 39 4.47 1.51 -12.14
CA LEU A 39 5.86 1.01 -12.19
C LEU A 39 5.94 -0.44 -11.72
N GLU A 40 5.23 -0.76 -10.64
CA GLU A 40 5.11 -2.12 -10.12
C GLU A 40 4.41 -3.08 -11.10
N TYR A 41 3.57 -2.57 -12.01
CA TYR A 41 2.97 -3.37 -13.08
C TYR A 41 3.94 -3.62 -14.24
N LEU A 42 4.86 -2.70 -14.52
CA LEU A 42 5.87 -2.82 -15.57
C LEU A 42 6.99 -3.81 -15.22
N ILE A 43 7.25 -4.04 -13.93
CA ILE A 43 8.25 -5.03 -13.49
C ILE A 43 7.76 -6.43 -13.88
N PRO A 44 8.52 -7.22 -14.65
CA PRO A 44 8.14 -8.58 -15.01
C PRO A 44 8.05 -9.44 -13.74
N LYS A 45 6.92 -10.11 -13.57
CA LYS A 45 6.56 -10.79 -12.33
C LYS A 45 6.55 -12.30 -12.56
N PRO A 46 7.02 -13.10 -11.60
CA PRO A 46 6.87 -14.55 -11.68
C PRO A 46 5.39 -14.97 -11.71
N LEU A 47 4.49 -14.17 -11.13
CA LEU A 47 3.05 -14.42 -11.13
C LEU A 47 2.29 -13.14 -11.51
N PRO A 48 1.34 -13.21 -12.45
CA PRO A 48 0.67 -12.01 -12.99
C PRO A 48 -0.20 -11.28 -11.95
N TRP A 49 -0.66 -11.96 -10.91
CA TRP A 49 -1.41 -11.36 -9.79
C TRP A 49 -0.53 -10.89 -8.63
N MET A 50 0.76 -11.21 -8.60
CA MET A 50 1.64 -10.83 -7.50
C MET A 50 1.93 -9.33 -7.53
N ARG A 51 1.88 -8.70 -6.36
CA ARG A 51 2.32 -7.32 -6.15
C ARG A 51 3.39 -7.30 -5.07
N ILE A 52 4.48 -6.60 -5.37
CA ILE A 52 5.66 -6.38 -4.52
C ILE A 52 5.29 -5.50 -3.30
N GLY A 53 4.26 -4.66 -3.43
CA GLY A 53 3.78 -3.77 -2.37
C GLY A 53 4.35 -2.36 -2.42
N LEU A 54 4.96 -1.94 -3.53
CA LEU A 54 5.51 -0.58 -3.74
C LEU A 54 4.49 0.50 -3.41
N SER A 55 3.31 0.35 -3.96
CA SER A 55 2.22 1.30 -3.73
C SER A 55 1.75 1.33 -2.26
N ASN A 56 1.86 0.23 -1.50
CA ASN A 56 1.44 0.18 -0.09
C ASN A 56 2.34 1.01 0.82
N ALA A 57 3.61 1.23 0.45
CA ALA A 57 4.49 2.12 1.21
C ALA A 57 3.98 3.57 1.23
N ILE A 58 3.39 4.03 0.14
CA ILE A 58 2.76 5.37 0.08
C ILE A 58 1.49 5.42 0.93
N THR A 59 0.71 4.33 0.97
CA THR A 59 -0.45 4.22 1.87
C THR A 59 -0.02 4.34 3.34
N LEU A 60 1.08 3.68 3.71
CA LEU A 60 1.62 3.81 5.05
C LEU A 60 2.12 5.22 5.35
N TYR A 61 2.84 5.84 4.41
CA TYR A 61 3.28 7.22 4.54
C TYR A 61 2.07 8.15 4.73
N ALA A 62 1.01 7.96 3.95
CA ALA A 62 -0.22 8.73 4.06
C ALA A 62 -0.88 8.57 5.44
N PHE A 63 -0.83 7.41 6.09
CA PHE A 63 -1.28 7.26 7.49
C PHE A 63 -0.50 8.11 8.49
N GLY A 64 0.77 8.41 8.19
CA GLY A 64 1.60 9.33 8.98
C GLY A 64 1.18 10.79 8.84
N VAL A 65 0.63 11.17 7.68
CA VAL A 65 0.50 12.57 7.27
C VAL A 65 -0.94 13.07 7.27
N VAL A 66 -1.89 12.23 6.84
CA VAL A 66 -3.30 12.61 6.64
C VAL A 66 -4.23 11.75 7.49
N LYS A 67 -5.52 12.10 7.52
CA LYS A 67 -6.50 11.36 8.32
C LYS A 67 -6.73 9.97 7.73
N PRO A 68 -7.03 8.93 8.54
CA PRO A 68 -7.30 7.58 8.05
C PRO A 68 -8.35 7.52 6.93
N LYS A 69 -9.42 8.32 7.05
CA LYS A 69 -10.47 8.42 6.02
C LYS A 69 -9.90 8.87 4.67
N GLU A 70 -8.92 9.76 4.67
CA GLU A 70 -8.28 10.28 3.46
C GLU A 70 -7.34 9.26 2.83
N VAL A 71 -6.63 8.50 3.66
CA VAL A 71 -5.83 7.36 3.21
C VAL A 71 -6.70 6.33 2.48
N PHE A 72 -7.91 6.07 2.98
CA PHE A 72 -8.85 5.17 2.30
C PHE A 72 -9.21 5.67 0.90
N TYR A 73 -9.48 6.98 0.74
CA TYR A 73 -9.75 7.57 -0.57
C TYR A 73 -8.54 7.47 -1.50
N ILE A 74 -7.31 7.67 -1.00
CA ILE A 74 -6.08 7.47 -1.79
C ILE A 74 -5.96 6.03 -2.28
N VAL A 75 -6.23 5.06 -1.40
CA VAL A 75 -6.17 3.63 -1.74
C VAL A 75 -7.22 3.25 -2.79
N LEU A 76 -8.45 3.76 -2.67
CA LEU A 76 -9.48 3.54 -3.68
C LEU A 76 -9.14 4.21 -5.01
N ALA A 77 -8.74 5.48 -4.96
CA ALA A 77 -8.38 6.26 -6.14
C ALA A 77 -7.27 5.59 -6.93
N ARG A 78 -6.20 5.11 -6.27
CA ARG A 78 -5.13 4.40 -6.97
C ARG A 78 -5.61 3.09 -7.60
N VAL A 79 -6.43 2.29 -6.92
CA VAL A 79 -6.86 0.98 -7.46
C VAL A 79 -7.75 1.17 -8.67
N LEU A 80 -8.69 2.13 -8.60
CA LEU A 80 -9.55 2.50 -9.72
C LEU A 80 -8.74 3.08 -10.88
N SER A 81 -7.88 4.06 -10.63
CA SER A 81 -7.07 4.71 -11.68
C SER A 81 -6.16 3.70 -12.39
N VAL A 82 -5.45 2.87 -11.63
CA VAL A 82 -4.51 1.89 -12.18
C VAL A 82 -5.25 0.82 -13.00
N SER A 83 -6.39 0.33 -12.50
CA SER A 83 -7.18 -0.66 -13.25
C SER A 83 -7.78 -0.11 -14.55
N LEU A 84 -8.19 1.16 -14.55
CA LEU A 84 -8.65 1.85 -15.76
C LEU A 84 -7.50 2.07 -16.75
N LEU A 85 -6.34 2.56 -16.28
CA LEU A 85 -5.18 2.85 -17.14
C LEU A 85 -4.60 1.59 -17.79
N ILE A 86 -4.58 0.47 -17.06
CA ILE A 86 -4.08 -0.81 -17.57
C ILE A 86 -5.14 -1.52 -18.43
N GLY A 87 -6.42 -1.11 -18.35
CA GLY A 87 -7.53 -1.79 -19.02
C GLY A 87 -7.95 -3.10 -18.34
N THR A 88 -7.66 -3.25 -17.04
CA THR A 88 -8.05 -4.41 -16.22
C THR A 88 -9.29 -4.12 -15.37
N PHE A 89 -10.02 -3.04 -15.67
CA PHE A 89 -11.23 -2.66 -14.96
C PHE A 89 -12.28 -3.79 -15.03
N LEU A 90 -12.87 -4.14 -13.88
CA LEU A 90 -13.81 -5.27 -13.70
C LEU A 90 -13.24 -6.68 -14.02
N SER A 91 -11.94 -6.81 -14.28
CA SER A 91 -11.30 -8.12 -14.43
C SER A 91 -11.01 -8.76 -13.07
N THR A 92 -10.60 -10.04 -13.09
CA THR A 92 -10.05 -10.75 -11.93
C THR A 92 -8.95 -9.94 -11.23
N THR A 93 -8.06 -9.31 -11.98
CA THR A 93 -6.95 -8.51 -11.44
C THR A 93 -7.44 -7.29 -10.65
N PHE A 94 -8.57 -6.70 -11.03
CA PHE A 94 -9.19 -5.62 -10.28
C PHE A 94 -9.70 -6.09 -8.92
N ILE A 95 -10.44 -7.19 -8.87
CA ILE A 95 -10.99 -7.76 -7.63
C ILE A 95 -9.85 -8.11 -6.66
N LEU A 96 -8.78 -8.72 -7.17
CA LEU A 96 -7.59 -9.05 -6.38
C LEU A 96 -6.87 -7.81 -5.87
N SER A 97 -6.70 -6.79 -6.72
CA SER A 97 -6.09 -5.53 -6.31
C SER A 97 -6.93 -4.83 -5.24
N LEU A 98 -8.25 -4.82 -5.38
CA LEU A 98 -9.16 -4.14 -4.47
C LEU A 98 -9.19 -4.82 -3.11
N THR A 99 -9.38 -6.13 -3.08
CA THR A 99 -9.40 -6.93 -1.85
C THR A 99 -8.07 -6.86 -1.10
N GLY A 100 -6.94 -7.03 -1.81
CA GLY A 100 -5.61 -6.90 -1.22
C GLY A 100 -5.33 -5.51 -0.66
N ALA A 101 -5.74 -4.46 -1.39
CA ALA A 101 -5.55 -3.08 -0.95
C ALA A 101 -6.40 -2.72 0.27
N ILE A 102 -7.67 -3.15 0.31
CA ILE A 102 -8.57 -2.93 1.44
C ILE A 102 -8.09 -3.69 2.68
N ALA A 103 -7.71 -4.96 2.53
CA ALA A 103 -7.19 -5.75 3.63
C ALA A 103 -5.92 -5.14 4.22
N SER A 104 -4.98 -4.74 3.36
CA SER A 104 -3.76 -4.05 3.77
C SER A 104 -4.04 -2.73 4.49
N TYR A 105 -4.99 -1.92 3.97
CA TYR A 105 -5.41 -0.68 4.62
C TYR A 105 -5.92 -0.91 6.04
N PHE A 106 -6.79 -1.91 6.27
CA PHE A 106 -7.34 -2.19 7.59
C PHE A 106 -6.28 -2.70 8.56
N VAL A 107 -5.39 -3.60 8.12
CA VAL A 107 -4.29 -4.10 8.96
C VAL A 107 -3.31 -2.98 9.31
N MET A 108 -2.92 -2.16 8.32
CA MET A 108 -2.07 -1.00 8.56
C MET A 108 -2.73 0.01 9.49
N LEU A 109 -4.04 0.29 9.34
CA LEU A 109 -4.80 1.16 10.23
C LEU A 109 -4.77 0.66 11.68
N LEU A 110 -4.97 -0.65 11.87
CA LEU A 110 -5.01 -1.27 13.19
C LEU A 110 -3.62 -1.24 13.84
N LEU A 111 -2.57 -1.59 13.10
CA LEU A 111 -1.18 -1.49 13.56
C LEU A 111 -0.80 -0.04 13.88
N PHE A 112 -1.18 0.90 13.03
CA PHE A 112 -0.86 2.32 13.23
C PHE A 112 -1.62 2.92 14.41
N ARG A 113 -2.83 2.43 14.73
CA ARG A 113 -3.61 2.94 15.87
C ARG A 113 -3.19 2.33 17.20
N TYR A 114 -2.92 1.02 17.23
CA TYR A 114 -2.69 0.29 18.48
C TYR A 114 -1.21 0.02 18.76
N PHE A 115 -0.37 -0.06 17.72
CA PHE A 115 1.00 -0.57 17.83
C PHE A 115 2.08 0.41 17.34
N LYS A 116 1.74 1.70 17.17
CA LYS A 116 2.67 2.76 16.71
C LYS A 116 3.92 2.93 17.58
N LYS A 117 3.87 2.52 18.84
CA LYS A 117 5.01 2.57 19.79
C LYS A 117 5.92 1.34 19.71
N ILE A 118 5.46 0.26 19.12
CA ILE A 118 6.14 -1.05 19.13
C ILE A 118 6.72 -1.37 17.75
N PHE A 119 6.02 -1.02 16.66
CA PHE A 119 6.48 -1.29 15.30
C PHE A 119 7.05 -0.04 14.64
N SER A 120 8.23 -0.18 14.02
CA SER A 120 8.79 0.81 13.10
C SER A 120 7.93 0.93 11.84
N PHE A 121 8.00 2.07 11.15
CA PHE A 121 7.34 2.27 9.86
C PHE A 121 7.68 1.16 8.86
N VAL A 122 8.94 0.72 8.82
CA VAL A 122 9.36 -0.39 7.96
C VAL A 122 8.59 -1.68 8.30
N GLY A 123 8.40 -1.98 9.58
CA GLY A 123 7.66 -3.17 10.03
C GLY A 123 6.17 -3.13 9.63
N ILE A 124 5.52 -1.98 9.77
CA ILE A 124 4.12 -1.82 9.35
C ILE A 124 3.99 -1.96 7.82
N SER A 125 4.97 -1.47 7.06
CA SER A 125 5.02 -1.61 5.60
C SER A 125 5.12 -3.07 5.19
N ILE A 126 6.06 -3.81 5.81
CA ILE A 126 6.25 -5.24 5.58
C ILE A 126 4.96 -6.01 5.87
N ILE A 127 4.32 -5.78 7.02
CA ILE A 127 3.08 -6.48 7.39
C ILE A 127 1.94 -6.15 6.41
N GLY A 128 1.85 -4.90 5.97
CA GLY A 128 0.84 -4.52 4.99
C GLY A 128 1.09 -5.11 3.59
N ALA A 129 2.35 -5.23 3.15
CA ALA A 129 2.72 -5.91 1.91
C ALA A 129 2.43 -7.42 1.97
N LEU A 130 2.72 -8.05 3.11
CA LEU A 130 2.37 -9.44 3.38
C LEU A 130 0.85 -9.64 3.33
N THR A 131 0.10 -8.77 4.04
CA THR A 131 -1.37 -8.86 4.12
C THR A 131 -2.00 -8.75 2.74
N SER A 132 -1.59 -7.78 1.91
CA SER A 132 -2.15 -7.67 0.55
C SER A 132 -1.89 -8.90 -0.29
N SER A 133 -0.67 -9.47 -0.18
CA SER A 133 -0.27 -10.66 -0.95
C SER A 133 -1.03 -11.90 -0.50
N PHE A 134 -1.22 -12.08 0.81
CA PHE A 134 -2.01 -13.17 1.38
C PHE A 134 -3.50 -13.04 1.04
N SER A 135 -4.06 -11.84 1.11
CA SER A 135 -5.46 -11.62 0.72
C SER A 135 -5.69 -11.88 -0.77
N GLN A 136 -4.76 -11.47 -1.63
CA GLN A 136 -4.84 -11.77 -3.07
C GLN A 136 -4.82 -13.27 -3.33
N LEU A 137 -3.89 -14.00 -2.70
CA LEU A 137 -3.83 -15.46 -2.79
C LEU A 137 -5.11 -16.14 -2.33
N PHE A 138 -5.63 -15.71 -1.17
CA PHE A 138 -6.85 -16.27 -0.60
C PHE A 138 -8.04 -16.10 -1.54
N VAL A 139 -8.21 -14.89 -2.10
CA VAL A 139 -9.30 -14.58 -3.02
C VAL A 139 -9.13 -15.28 -4.37
N VAL A 140 -7.91 -15.37 -4.92
CA VAL A 140 -7.63 -16.17 -6.13
C VAL A 140 -8.02 -17.63 -5.92
N ASN A 141 -7.60 -18.22 -4.81
CA ASN A 141 -7.85 -19.63 -4.56
C ASN A 141 -9.35 -19.89 -4.39
N TYR A 142 -10.02 -19.08 -3.57
CA TYR A 142 -11.44 -19.24 -3.27
C TYR A 142 -12.34 -19.02 -4.49
N LEU A 143 -12.04 -18.03 -5.34
CA LEU A 143 -12.92 -17.66 -6.46
C LEU A 143 -12.57 -18.32 -7.80
N PHE A 144 -11.30 -18.66 -8.07
CA PHE A 144 -10.87 -19.02 -9.43
C PHE A 144 -10.21 -20.39 -9.56
N ILE A 145 -9.31 -20.75 -8.64
CA ILE A 145 -8.46 -21.95 -8.81
C ILE A 145 -9.04 -23.18 -8.11
N ASN A 146 -9.67 -23.01 -6.94
CA ASN A 146 -10.22 -24.06 -6.09
C ASN A 146 -9.30 -25.30 -5.96
N SER A 147 -7.98 -25.08 -5.85
CA SER A 147 -6.99 -26.15 -5.73
C SER A 147 -6.11 -25.95 -4.50
N GLN A 148 -5.80 -27.05 -3.82
CA GLN A 148 -4.91 -27.04 -2.65
C GLN A 148 -3.47 -26.66 -3.00
N LEU A 149 -3.07 -26.72 -4.28
CA LEU A 149 -1.73 -26.33 -4.74
C LEU A 149 -1.44 -24.84 -4.49
N SER A 150 -2.46 -23.98 -4.47
CA SER A 150 -2.30 -22.54 -4.23
C SER A 150 -1.69 -22.23 -2.85
N TYR A 151 -1.88 -23.11 -1.85
CA TYR A 151 -1.34 -22.91 -0.51
C TYR A 151 0.18 -23.12 -0.45
N TYR A 152 0.76 -23.89 -1.36
CA TYR A 152 2.22 -24.04 -1.45
C TYR A 152 2.93 -22.77 -1.95
N LEU A 153 2.21 -21.84 -2.60
CA LEU A 153 2.76 -20.56 -3.01
C LEU A 153 2.85 -19.54 -1.85
N PHE A 154 2.21 -19.78 -0.70
CA PHE A 154 2.25 -18.88 0.46
C PHE A 154 3.66 -18.49 0.92
N PRO A 155 4.59 -19.43 1.18
CA PRO A 155 5.94 -19.09 1.63
C PRO A 155 6.75 -18.34 0.56
N VAL A 156 6.57 -18.69 -0.72
CA VAL A 156 7.24 -18.01 -1.84
C VAL A 156 6.76 -16.57 -1.96
N LEU A 157 5.45 -16.35 -1.93
CA LEU A 157 4.83 -15.02 -2.00
C LEU A 157 5.14 -14.17 -0.77
N GLY A 158 5.19 -14.80 0.40
CA GLY A 158 5.67 -14.17 1.63
C GLY A 158 7.11 -13.67 1.46
N GLY A 159 8.01 -14.49 0.91
CA GLY A 159 9.40 -14.10 0.62
C GLY A 159 9.50 -12.87 -0.30
N PHE A 160 8.75 -12.86 -1.41
CA PHE A 160 8.72 -11.70 -2.31
C PHE A 160 8.12 -10.45 -1.66
N ALA A 161 7.06 -10.61 -0.86
CA ALA A 161 6.44 -9.51 -0.14
C ALA A 161 7.33 -8.96 0.98
N LEU A 162 8.19 -9.78 1.61
CA LEU A 162 9.20 -9.33 2.56
C LEU A 162 10.26 -8.47 1.86
N VAL A 163 10.85 -8.98 0.77
CA VAL A 163 11.87 -8.25 0.00
C VAL A 163 11.27 -6.96 -0.57
N GLY A 164 10.06 -7.04 -1.13
CA GLY A 164 9.31 -5.88 -1.59
C GLY A 164 9.03 -4.89 -0.46
N GLY A 165 8.56 -5.34 0.68
CA GLY A 165 8.32 -4.52 1.87
C GLY A 165 9.56 -3.80 2.38
N ILE A 166 10.73 -4.44 2.34
CA ILE A 166 12.01 -3.86 2.73
C ILE A 166 12.44 -2.77 1.74
N ILE A 167 12.47 -3.09 0.44
CA ILE A 167 12.87 -2.14 -0.62
C ILE A 167 11.98 -0.90 -0.58
N THR A 168 10.68 -1.12 -0.39
CA THR A 168 9.67 -0.06 -0.41
C THR A 168 9.67 0.75 0.88
N GLY A 169 9.99 0.13 2.02
CA GLY A 169 10.25 0.82 3.28
C GLY A 169 11.43 1.78 3.16
N TYR A 170 12.56 1.33 2.59
CA TYR A 170 13.71 2.20 2.33
C TYR A 170 13.39 3.31 1.32
N PHE A 171 12.62 3.01 0.28
CA PHE A 171 12.22 4.00 -0.71
C PHE A 171 11.30 5.07 -0.13
N ALA A 172 10.37 4.68 0.74
CA ALA A 172 9.54 5.63 1.49
C ALA A 172 10.38 6.50 2.42
N GLU A 173 11.36 5.94 3.13
CA GLU A 173 12.27 6.70 3.97
C GLU A 173 13.12 7.70 3.15
N PHE A 174 13.60 7.29 1.98
CA PHE A 174 14.29 8.17 1.05
C PHE A 174 13.41 9.31 0.54
N LEU A 175 12.17 9.01 0.19
CA LEU A 175 11.17 10.01 -0.25
C LEU A 175 10.91 11.06 0.82
N VAL A 176 10.73 10.63 2.08
CA VAL A 176 10.46 11.55 3.20
C VAL A 176 11.69 12.35 3.60
N ARG A 177 12.90 11.83 3.39
CA ARG A 177 14.13 12.55 3.72
C ARG A 177 14.47 13.65 2.70
N ASN A 178 14.02 13.51 1.45
CA ASN A 178 14.36 14.42 0.35
C ASN A 178 13.19 15.29 -0.13
N ILE A 179 12.04 15.24 0.54
CA ILE A 179 10.87 16.11 0.33
C ILE A 179 10.62 16.90 1.61
#